data_AF-A0A4Y3KV82-F1
#
_entry.id   AF-A0A4Y3KV82-F1
#
_cell.length_a   1.000
_cell.length_b   1.000
_cell.length_c   1.000
_cell.angle_alpha   90.00
_cell.angle_beta   90.00
_cell.angle_gamma   90.00
#
_symmetry.space_group_name_H-M   'P 1'
#
loop_
_entity.id
_entity.type
_entity.pdbx_description
1 polymer ?
#
loop_
_entity_poly.entity_id
_entity_poly.type
_entity_poly.pdbx_seq_one_letter_code
_entity_poly.pdbx_strand_id
1 'polypeptide(L)'
;MDLDSVAGTVLIGALALALIGSLTYAVAGSRAAFLLGVREEAPWWFRRAGARTQGLVVAYVGAAVAVGALASLGVSAVLDDARTLSWTAGWVSAVLVVAATMNRFGPLVVKVASDGRGTWDEPEEADFVEPDDALDDVDVRAAREAALAGDWRPAAHLLAATTDHDARYRRVSVLANAALWRSAWLDAWLRDNPRDQHALAVRAQLAVGRAWEIRGGEWTPKSPERFLDALADAEECAREAIAVTPSDPSPHVSLLTAARGQQVDRDEFDRRLAGLLAVAPDHLEGHEAALQYKAAKWFGSADEMFAFAREASARATPGTALALLVVVAHVEHVLMLTSRSPKLANKHAENPATRAEIAAAEARWRGPDGPSPVGRSRAHNLLAFAWWLAEDADAAREHLAHTREHLSSWPWEYADEPTTVHAQVQAWARARTGSTADGGARSVGKGSGAR
;
A
#
# COMPACT_ATOMS: atom_id res chain seq x y z
N MET A 1 52.92 18.46 5.83
CA MET A 1 51.75 18.55 4.94
C MET A 1 51.49 20.03 4.73
N ASP A 2 51.70 20.52 3.52
CA ASP A 2 51.58 21.95 3.21
C ASP A 2 50.12 22.30 2.90
N LEU A 3 49.44 22.94 3.86
CA LEU A 3 48.04 23.34 3.73
C LEU A 3 47.86 24.60 2.86
N ASP A 4 48.93 25.35 2.62
CA ASP A 4 48.91 26.54 1.74
C ASP A 4 49.01 26.16 0.26
N SER A 5 49.26 24.87 -0.03
CA SER A 5 49.18 24.32 -1.38
C SER A 5 47.74 24.28 -1.92
N VAL A 6 47.60 24.19 -3.25
CA VAL A 6 46.29 24.01 -3.92
C VAL A 6 45.54 22.79 -3.36
N ALA A 7 46.24 21.67 -3.13
CA ALA A 7 45.64 20.46 -2.57
C ALA A 7 45.22 20.65 -1.10
N GLY A 8 45.98 21.43 -0.32
CA GLY A 8 45.61 21.85 1.04
C GLY A 8 44.31 22.67 1.07
N THR A 9 44.18 23.63 0.15
CA THR A 9 42.96 24.45 0.02
C THR A 9 41.76 23.59 -0.39
N VAL A 10 41.94 22.67 -1.35
CA VAL A 10 40.90 21.73 -1.77
C VAL A 10 40.47 20.82 -0.61
N LEU A 11 41.41 20.33 0.20
CA LEU A 11 41.10 19.51 1.38
C LEU A 11 40.22 20.27 2.38
N ILE A 12 40.56 21.51 2.70
CA ILE A 12 39.79 22.34 3.64
C ILE A 12 38.37 22.57 3.11
N GLY A 13 38.24 22.94 1.82
CA GLY A 13 36.93 23.12 1.19
C GLY A 13 36.09 21.84 1.16
N ALA A 14 36.72 20.69 0.88
CA ALA A 14 36.06 19.39 0.84
C ALA A 14 35.60 18.92 2.23
N LEU A 15 36.41 19.14 3.28
CA LEU A 15 36.03 18.87 4.66
C LEU A 15 34.89 19.79 5.13
N ALA A 16 34.92 21.06 4.73
CA ALA A 16 33.82 21.99 4.99
C ALA A 16 32.52 21.53 4.33
N LEU A 17 32.56 21.11 3.06
CA LEU A 17 31.41 20.52 2.37
C LEU A 17 30.91 19.25 3.06
N ALA A 18 31.82 18.35 3.46
CA ALA A 18 31.47 17.13 4.17
C ALA A 18 30.74 17.42 5.50
N LEU A 19 31.25 18.40 6.25
CA LEU A 19 30.67 18.86 7.50
C LEU A 19 29.30 19.53 7.29
N ILE A 20 29.19 20.44 6.32
CA ILE A 20 27.93 21.13 5.99
C ILE A 20 26.85 20.11 5.58
N GLY A 21 27.20 19.15 4.71
CA GLY A 21 26.28 18.08 4.30
C GLY A 21 25.83 17.22 5.49
N SER A 22 26.77 16.80 6.35
CA SER A 22 26.47 16.00 7.54
C SER A 22 25.58 16.75 8.53
N LEU A 23 25.85 18.05 8.73
CA LEU A 23 25.04 18.91 9.59
C LEU A 23 23.64 19.09 8.99
N THR A 24 23.55 19.29 7.67
CA THR A 24 22.26 19.41 6.97
C THR A 24 21.43 18.14 7.14
N TYR A 25 22.04 16.97 6.94
CA TYR A 25 21.39 15.67 7.17
C TYR A 25 20.88 15.53 8.60
N ALA A 26 21.71 15.84 9.60
CA ALA A 26 21.35 15.74 11.01
C ALA A 26 20.25 16.72 11.41
N VAL A 27 20.36 18.00 11.00
CA VAL A 27 19.41 19.06 11.31
C VAL A 27 18.06 18.78 10.64
N ALA A 28 18.05 18.37 9.37
CA ALA A 28 16.84 17.99 8.65
C ALA A 28 16.11 16.79 9.27
N GLY A 29 16.85 15.84 9.88
CA GLY A 29 16.28 14.74 10.65
C GLY A 29 15.70 15.16 12.01
N SER A 30 16.07 16.32 12.53
CA SER A 30 15.76 16.75 13.90
C SER A 30 14.48 17.60 14.01
N ARG A 31 14.21 18.12 15.21
CA ARG A 31 13.18 19.15 15.43
C ARG A 31 13.59 20.52 14.88
N ALA A 32 14.89 20.74 14.64
CA ALA A 32 15.45 22.00 14.15
C ALA A 32 15.40 22.14 12.61
N ALA A 33 14.77 21.20 11.89
CA ALA A 33 14.66 21.24 10.44
C ALA A 33 14.08 22.56 9.88
N PHE A 34 13.23 23.25 10.65
CA PHE A 34 12.68 24.56 10.27
C PHE A 34 13.76 25.62 10.05
N LEU A 35 14.92 25.51 10.71
CA LEU A 35 16.06 26.42 10.51
C LEU A 35 16.63 26.35 9.09
N LEU A 36 16.42 25.22 8.40
CA LEU A 36 16.81 25.02 7.00
C LEU A 36 15.69 25.37 6.01
N GLY A 37 14.60 26.00 6.48
CA GLY A 37 13.42 26.28 5.65
C GLY A 37 12.62 25.03 5.26
N VAL A 38 12.91 23.88 5.88
CA VAL A 38 12.24 22.61 5.58
C VAL A 38 10.80 22.63 6.08
N ARG A 39 9.86 22.32 5.18
CA ARG A 39 8.42 22.26 5.45
C ARG A 39 7.83 21.00 4.80
N GLU A 40 6.89 20.35 5.48
CA GLU A 40 6.26 19.11 4.98
C GLU A 40 5.44 19.35 3.69
N GLU A 41 4.86 20.53 3.53
CA GLU A 41 4.04 20.90 2.36
C GLU A 41 4.85 21.46 1.17
N ALA A 42 6.16 21.67 1.33
CA ALA A 42 6.99 22.21 0.28
C ALA A 42 7.29 21.17 -0.83
N PRO A 43 7.82 21.59 -2.01
CA PRO A 43 8.34 20.65 -3.01
C PRO A 43 9.37 19.70 -2.40
N TRP A 44 9.52 18.49 -2.96
CA TRP A 44 10.30 17.40 -2.35
C TRP A 44 11.68 17.82 -1.83
N TRP A 45 12.42 18.62 -2.59
CA TRP A 45 13.74 19.15 -2.21
C TRP A 45 13.77 19.91 -0.89
N PHE A 46 12.65 20.51 -0.49
CA PHE A 46 12.49 21.28 0.76
C PHE A 46 11.69 20.52 1.82
N ARG A 47 11.37 19.25 1.60
CA ARG A 47 10.86 18.32 2.62
C ARG A 47 12.02 17.68 3.38
N ARG A 48 11.73 17.03 4.51
CA ARG A 48 12.75 16.36 5.33
C ARG A 48 13.52 15.31 4.55
N ALA A 49 12.84 14.44 3.80
CA ALA A 49 13.47 13.40 2.98
C ALA A 49 14.41 14.01 1.92
N GLY A 50 13.96 15.04 1.20
CA GLY A 50 14.78 15.75 0.22
C GLY A 50 15.99 16.45 0.83
N ALA A 51 15.79 17.21 1.91
CA ALA A 51 16.89 17.91 2.60
C ALA A 51 17.91 16.94 3.23
N ARG A 52 17.45 15.80 3.77
CA ARG A 52 18.35 14.73 4.23
C ARG A 52 19.11 14.12 3.06
N THR A 53 18.44 13.86 1.94
CA THR A 53 19.08 13.32 0.73
C THR A 53 20.15 14.27 0.20
N GLN A 54 19.86 15.57 0.12
CA GLN A 54 20.83 16.61 -0.22
C GLN A 54 22.03 16.60 0.72
N GLY A 55 21.79 16.66 2.03
CA GLY A 55 22.85 16.65 3.04
C GLY A 55 23.74 15.41 2.93
N LEU A 56 23.14 14.23 2.73
CA LEU A 56 23.85 12.98 2.55
C LEU A 56 24.72 12.97 1.28
N VAL A 57 24.18 13.42 0.14
CA VAL A 57 24.91 13.50 -1.15
C VAL A 57 26.07 14.51 -1.05
N VAL A 58 25.82 15.69 -0.49
CA VAL A 58 26.87 16.72 -0.30
C VAL A 58 27.96 16.20 0.65
N ALA A 59 27.58 15.53 1.74
CA ALA A 59 28.53 14.95 2.69
C ALA A 59 29.46 13.93 2.01
N TYR A 60 28.87 13.05 1.19
CA TYR A 60 29.60 12.02 0.46
C TYR A 60 30.55 12.59 -0.58
N VAL A 61 30.12 13.57 -1.38
CA VAL A 61 30.98 14.25 -2.36
C VAL A 61 32.15 14.94 -1.66
N GLY A 62 31.89 15.67 -0.57
CA GLY A 62 32.93 16.31 0.23
C GLY A 62 33.95 15.30 0.76
N ALA A 63 33.50 14.16 1.28
CA ALA A 63 34.39 13.11 1.77
C ALA A 63 35.26 12.50 0.67
N ALA A 64 34.69 12.21 -0.51
CA ALA A 64 35.44 11.66 -1.64
C ALA A 64 36.53 12.61 -2.15
N VAL A 65 36.21 13.91 -2.27
CA VAL A 65 37.17 14.95 -2.65
C VAL A 65 38.25 15.12 -1.59
N ALA A 66 37.91 15.05 -0.30
CA ALA A 66 38.87 15.13 0.80
C ALA A 66 39.89 13.97 0.74
N VAL A 67 39.46 12.73 0.44
CA VAL A 67 40.37 11.60 0.27
C VAL A 67 41.31 11.82 -0.92
N GLY A 68 40.81 12.33 -2.05
CA GLY A 68 41.65 12.70 -3.18
C GLY A 68 42.69 13.76 -2.84
N ALA A 69 42.28 14.81 -2.11
CA ALA A 69 43.20 15.87 -1.67
C ALA A 69 44.27 15.35 -0.69
N LEU A 70 43.90 14.47 0.24
CA LEU A 70 44.84 13.80 1.15
C LEU A 70 45.87 12.97 0.39
N ALA A 71 45.45 12.21 -0.63
CA ALA A 71 46.35 11.40 -1.45
C ALA A 71 47.34 12.28 -2.25
N SER A 72 46.85 13.37 -2.84
CA SER A 72 47.70 14.35 -3.53
C SER A 72 48.74 14.96 -2.59
N LEU A 73 48.33 15.40 -1.39
CA LEU A 73 49.24 15.94 -0.37
C LEU A 73 50.27 14.91 0.10
N GLY A 74 49.87 13.64 0.24
CA GLY A 74 50.76 12.54 0.61
C GLY A 74 51.85 12.29 -0.44
N VAL A 75 51.49 12.25 -1.72
CA VAL A 75 52.46 12.07 -2.82
C VAL A 75 53.41 13.26 -2.92
N SER A 76 52.90 14.48 -2.83
CA SER A 76 53.72 15.70 -2.87
C SER A 76 54.67 15.83 -1.68
N ALA A 77 54.38 15.20 -0.55
CA ALA A 77 55.27 15.20 0.61
C ALA A 77 56.46 14.21 0.48
N VAL A 78 56.38 13.27 -0.47
CA VAL A 78 57.37 12.19 -0.63
C VAL A 78 58.18 12.36 -1.92
N LEU A 79 57.55 12.86 -2.99
CA LEU A 79 58.18 13.02 -4.31
C LEU A 79 58.33 14.50 -4.66
N ASP A 80 59.58 14.97 -4.66
CA ASP A 80 59.91 16.32 -5.10
C ASP A 80 59.61 16.49 -6.61
N ASP A 81 59.02 17.63 -6.96
CA ASP A 81 58.70 18.08 -8.34
C ASP A 81 57.73 17.19 -9.16
N ALA A 82 57.02 16.26 -8.50
CA ALA A 82 56.11 15.30 -9.13
C ALA A 82 54.65 15.79 -9.26
N ARG A 83 54.41 17.01 -9.77
CA ARG A 83 53.06 17.63 -9.80
C ARG A 83 52.01 16.80 -10.52
N THR A 84 52.35 16.26 -11.69
CA THR A 84 51.44 15.42 -12.49
C THR A 84 51.05 14.17 -11.71
N LEU A 85 52.01 13.50 -11.07
CA LEU A 85 51.76 12.29 -10.28
C LEU A 85 50.90 12.56 -9.05
N SER A 86 51.11 13.68 -8.37
CA SER A 86 50.27 14.10 -7.23
C SER A 86 48.82 14.36 -7.64
N TRP A 87 48.60 15.08 -8.75
CA TRP A 87 47.27 15.30 -9.31
C TRP A 87 46.60 13.97 -9.68
N THR A 88 47.31 13.11 -10.42
CA THR A 88 46.79 11.80 -10.82
C THR A 88 46.43 10.95 -9.60
N ALA A 89 47.29 10.90 -8.58
CA ALA A 89 47.02 10.17 -7.35
C ALA A 89 45.75 10.67 -6.63
N GLY A 90 45.53 11.98 -6.62
CA GLY A 90 44.32 12.55 -6.03
C GLY A 90 43.04 12.14 -6.75
N TRP A 91 42.99 12.29 -8.09
CA TRP A 91 41.82 11.88 -8.87
C TRP A 91 41.58 10.37 -8.81
N VAL A 92 42.63 9.56 -8.96
CA VAL A 92 42.53 8.11 -8.86
C VAL A 92 41.99 7.70 -7.50
N SER A 93 42.46 8.31 -6.41
CA SER A 93 41.98 7.99 -5.06
C SER A 93 40.51 8.36 -4.86
N ALA A 94 40.08 9.56 -5.31
CA ALA A 94 38.69 9.96 -5.22
C ALA A 94 37.77 9.05 -6.05
N VAL A 95 38.17 8.71 -7.28
CA VAL A 95 37.44 7.79 -8.16
C VAL A 95 37.38 6.38 -7.56
N LEU A 96 38.48 5.90 -6.98
CA LEU A 96 38.50 4.59 -6.30
C LEU A 96 37.58 4.55 -5.09
N VAL A 97 37.52 5.62 -4.28
CA VAL A 97 36.55 5.72 -3.17
C VAL A 97 35.14 5.65 -3.70
N VAL A 98 34.81 6.45 -4.72
CA VAL A 98 33.47 6.43 -5.31
C VAL A 98 33.14 5.05 -5.86
N ALA A 99 34.02 4.45 -6.67
CA ALA A 99 33.81 3.12 -7.23
C ALA A 99 33.65 2.04 -6.15
N ALA A 100 34.45 2.09 -5.08
CA ALA A 100 34.41 1.13 -3.99
C ALA A 100 33.18 1.27 -3.09
N THR A 101 32.53 2.45 -3.06
CA THR A 101 31.44 2.75 -2.11
C THR A 101 30.10 3.03 -2.78
N MET A 102 30.04 3.30 -4.08
CA MET A 102 28.81 3.66 -4.81
C MET A 102 27.72 2.59 -4.65
N ASN A 103 28.07 1.31 -4.73
CA ASN A 103 27.11 0.21 -4.57
C ASN A 103 26.47 0.14 -3.18
N ARG A 104 27.09 0.74 -2.15
CA ARG A 104 26.49 0.88 -0.81
C ARG A 104 25.81 2.22 -0.62
N PHE A 105 26.33 3.25 -1.29
CA PHE A 105 25.84 4.62 -1.16
C PHE A 105 24.51 4.83 -1.88
N GLY A 106 24.33 4.29 -3.10
CA GLY A 106 23.08 4.37 -3.86
C GLY A 106 21.86 3.86 -3.07
N PRO A 107 21.90 2.63 -2.53
CA PRO A 107 20.83 2.12 -1.66
C PRO A 107 20.54 2.97 -0.43
N LEU A 108 21.57 3.55 0.20
CA LEU A 108 21.39 4.46 1.32
C LEU A 108 20.67 5.75 0.90
N VAL A 109 21.03 6.32 -0.25
CA VAL A 109 20.38 7.51 -0.83
C VAL A 109 18.91 7.24 -1.12
N VAL A 110 18.57 6.13 -1.78
CA VAL A 110 17.17 5.77 -2.07
C VAL A 110 16.39 5.53 -0.79
N LYS A 111 16.97 4.84 0.20
CA LYS A 111 16.34 4.63 1.51
C LYS A 111 16.03 5.96 2.20
N VAL A 112 16.93 6.95 2.15
CA VAL A 112 16.70 8.28 2.74
C VAL A 112 15.70 9.09 1.91
N ALA A 113 15.73 8.99 0.59
CA ALA A 113 14.86 9.73 -0.31
C ALA A 113 13.40 9.27 -0.25
N SER A 114 13.18 7.99 0.02
CA SER A 114 11.87 7.33 0.08
C SER A 114 11.33 7.12 1.51
N ASP A 115 12.02 7.67 2.52
CA ASP A 115 11.74 7.42 3.94
C ASP A 115 11.57 5.92 4.24
N GLY A 116 12.46 5.09 3.69
CA GLY A 116 12.48 3.64 3.91
C GLY A 116 11.61 2.81 2.96
N ARG A 117 10.59 3.37 2.31
CA ARG A 117 9.62 2.58 1.53
C ARG A 117 10.09 2.15 0.15
N GLY A 118 11.10 2.81 -0.40
CA GLY A 118 11.70 2.46 -1.69
C GLY A 118 12.89 1.50 -1.56
N THR A 119 13.25 0.88 -2.68
CA THR A 119 14.45 0.06 -2.82
C THR A 119 15.26 0.54 -4.02
N TRP A 120 16.58 0.33 -3.96
CA TRP A 120 17.47 0.56 -5.11
C TRP A 120 17.39 -0.59 -6.12
N ASP A 121 17.03 -1.78 -5.64
CA ASP A 121 16.92 -2.96 -6.48
C ASP A 121 15.73 -2.79 -7.42
N GLU A 122 15.99 -2.92 -8.71
CA GLU A 122 14.93 -2.92 -9.71
C GLU A 122 14.06 -4.18 -9.52
N PRO A 123 12.73 -4.06 -9.64
CA PRO A 123 11.86 -5.23 -9.65
C PRO A 123 12.25 -6.19 -10.76
N GLU A 124 12.10 -7.49 -10.49
CA GLU A 124 12.30 -8.52 -11.51
C GLU A 124 11.06 -8.54 -12.42
N GLU A 125 11.21 -8.97 -13.67
CA GLU A 125 10.08 -9.08 -14.61
C GLU A 125 8.94 -9.94 -14.04
N ALA A 126 9.28 -10.98 -13.27
CA ALA A 126 8.33 -11.86 -12.61
C ALA A 126 7.55 -11.22 -11.44
N ASP A 127 7.95 -10.03 -10.97
CA ASP A 127 7.22 -9.33 -9.92
C ASP A 127 6.04 -8.50 -10.44
N PHE A 128 6.02 -8.20 -11.75
CA PHE A 128 4.93 -7.50 -12.42
C PHE A 128 3.78 -8.48 -12.68
N VAL A 129 2.83 -8.51 -11.76
CA VAL A 129 1.65 -9.37 -11.80
C VAL A 129 0.43 -8.49 -12.08
N GLU A 130 -0.36 -8.83 -13.09
CA GLU A 130 -1.60 -8.11 -13.37
C GLU A 130 -2.66 -8.42 -12.30
N PRO A 131 -3.34 -7.41 -11.72
CA PRO A 131 -4.37 -7.64 -10.72
C PRO A 131 -5.61 -8.30 -11.34
N ASP A 132 -6.15 -9.29 -10.64
CA ASP A 132 -7.46 -9.89 -10.94
C ASP A 132 -8.24 -10.09 -9.63
N ASP A 133 -9.33 -9.34 -9.46
CA ASP A 133 -10.15 -9.40 -8.25
C ASP A 133 -10.94 -10.71 -8.09
N ALA A 134 -10.90 -11.60 -9.09
CA ALA A 134 -11.33 -12.99 -8.95
C ALA A 134 -10.35 -13.83 -8.10
N LEU A 135 -9.09 -13.39 -7.95
CA LEU A 135 -8.08 -13.98 -7.07
C LEU A 135 -7.92 -15.49 -7.29
N ASP A 136 -8.07 -16.31 -6.25
CA ASP A 136 -7.97 -17.77 -6.32
C ASP A 136 -9.26 -18.47 -6.79
N ASP A 137 -10.35 -17.72 -7.04
CA ASP A 137 -11.62 -18.28 -7.51
C ASP A 137 -11.58 -18.52 -9.03
N VAL A 138 -11.24 -19.75 -9.41
CA VAL A 138 -11.21 -20.19 -10.83
C VAL A 138 -12.62 -20.24 -11.44
N ASP A 139 -13.65 -20.49 -10.64
CA ASP A 139 -15.01 -20.65 -11.14
C ASP A 139 -15.58 -19.30 -11.59
N VAL A 140 -15.36 -18.24 -10.79
CA VAL A 140 -15.82 -16.90 -11.18
C VAL A 140 -15.02 -16.34 -12.36
N ARG A 141 -13.74 -16.70 -12.51
CA ARG A 141 -12.96 -16.35 -13.71
C ARG A 141 -13.59 -16.96 -14.96
N ALA A 142 -13.87 -18.26 -14.94
CA ALA A 142 -14.52 -18.95 -16.05
C ALA A 142 -15.93 -18.40 -16.34
N ALA A 143 -16.72 -18.14 -15.30
CA ALA A 143 -18.06 -17.56 -15.44
C ALA A 143 -18.03 -16.14 -16.02
N ARG A 144 -17.07 -15.30 -15.58
CA ARG A 144 -16.83 -13.96 -16.12
C ARG A 144 -16.46 -14.01 -17.60
N GLU A 145 -15.54 -14.90 -17.99
CA GLU A 145 -15.11 -15.06 -19.38
C GLU A 145 -16.27 -15.49 -20.28
N ALA A 146 -17.07 -16.46 -19.85
CA ALA A 146 -18.28 -16.89 -20.57
C ALA A 146 -19.30 -15.74 -20.71
N ALA A 147 -19.52 -14.98 -19.64
CA ALA A 147 -20.41 -13.82 -19.65
C ALA A 147 -19.92 -12.74 -20.62
N LEU A 148 -18.62 -12.44 -20.65
CA LEU A 148 -18.02 -11.50 -21.60
C LEU A 148 -18.06 -11.99 -23.06
N ALA A 149 -18.15 -13.30 -23.27
CA ALA A 149 -18.44 -13.92 -24.56
C ALA A 149 -19.94 -13.98 -24.92
N GLY A 150 -20.82 -13.53 -24.02
CA GLY A 150 -22.26 -13.42 -24.23
C GLY A 150 -23.10 -14.54 -23.60
N ASP A 151 -22.49 -15.55 -22.96
CA ASP A 151 -23.22 -16.60 -22.26
C ASP A 151 -23.26 -16.33 -20.75
N TRP A 152 -24.42 -15.87 -20.27
CA TRP A 152 -24.64 -15.56 -18.86
C TRP A 152 -24.93 -16.79 -18.00
N ARG A 153 -25.23 -17.95 -18.60
CA ARG A 153 -25.67 -19.15 -17.85
C ARG A 153 -24.64 -19.69 -16.86
N PRO A 154 -23.33 -19.74 -17.17
CA PRO A 154 -22.31 -20.12 -16.19
C PRO A 154 -22.30 -19.22 -14.95
N ALA A 155 -22.48 -17.91 -15.13
CA ALA A 155 -22.60 -16.97 -14.00
C ALA A 155 -23.85 -17.23 -13.16
N ALA A 156 -24.99 -17.49 -13.80
CA ALA A 156 -26.23 -17.85 -13.10
C ALA A 156 -26.09 -19.13 -12.28
N HIS A 157 -25.55 -20.20 -12.88
CA HIS A 157 -25.33 -21.47 -12.19
C HIS A 157 -24.34 -21.33 -11.03
N LEU A 158 -23.26 -20.58 -11.22
CA LEU A 158 -22.26 -20.33 -10.19
C LEU A 158 -22.89 -19.62 -8.98
N LEU A 159 -23.61 -18.53 -9.21
CA LEU A 159 -24.24 -17.76 -8.13
C LEU A 159 -25.32 -18.57 -7.41
N ALA A 160 -26.10 -19.38 -8.14
CA ALA A 160 -27.10 -20.28 -7.55
C ALA A 160 -26.48 -21.40 -6.70
N ALA A 161 -25.31 -21.91 -7.08
CA ALA A 161 -24.58 -22.92 -6.32
C ALA A 161 -23.80 -22.35 -5.12
N THR A 162 -23.67 -21.02 -5.01
CA THR A 162 -22.90 -20.38 -3.95
C THR A 162 -23.77 -20.18 -2.71
N THR A 163 -23.49 -20.92 -1.64
CA THR A 163 -24.26 -20.82 -0.38
C THR A 163 -23.70 -19.78 0.59
N ASP A 164 -22.37 -19.64 0.63
CA ASP A 164 -21.68 -18.69 1.50
C ASP A 164 -21.92 -17.25 1.04
N HIS A 165 -22.23 -16.37 2.01
CA HIS A 165 -22.66 -15.00 1.75
C HIS A 165 -21.52 -14.12 1.24
N ASP A 166 -20.35 -14.18 1.88
CA ASP A 166 -19.19 -13.40 1.47
C ASP A 166 -18.69 -13.89 0.11
N ALA A 167 -18.61 -15.21 -0.11
CA ALA A 167 -18.24 -15.76 -1.42
C ALA A 167 -19.20 -15.32 -2.52
N ARG A 168 -20.52 -15.30 -2.25
CA ARG A 168 -21.52 -14.82 -3.21
C ARG A 168 -21.32 -13.34 -3.53
N TYR A 169 -21.11 -12.50 -2.51
CA TYR A 169 -20.86 -11.07 -2.71
C TYR A 169 -19.61 -10.83 -3.57
N ARG A 170 -18.51 -11.56 -3.31
CA ARG A 170 -17.28 -11.47 -4.13
C ARG A 170 -17.56 -11.82 -5.59
N ARG A 171 -18.28 -12.91 -5.83
CA ARG A 171 -18.63 -13.37 -7.20
C ARG A 171 -19.53 -12.36 -7.91
N VAL A 172 -20.54 -11.84 -7.22
CA VAL A 172 -21.40 -10.75 -7.72
C VAL A 172 -20.57 -9.52 -8.07
N SER A 173 -19.61 -9.14 -7.23
CA SER A 173 -18.74 -7.98 -7.46
C SER A 173 -17.85 -8.15 -8.70
N VAL A 174 -17.23 -9.32 -8.89
CA VAL A 174 -16.43 -9.63 -10.09
C VAL A 174 -17.28 -9.55 -11.37
N LEU A 175 -18.48 -10.12 -11.34
CA LEU A 175 -19.41 -10.09 -12.47
C LEU A 175 -19.94 -8.67 -12.75
N ALA A 176 -20.24 -7.89 -11.72
CA ALA A 176 -20.65 -6.50 -11.85
C ALA A 176 -19.54 -5.64 -12.46
N ASN A 177 -18.29 -5.83 -12.03
CA ASN A 177 -17.13 -5.15 -12.61
C ASN A 177 -16.94 -5.51 -14.09
N ALA A 178 -17.16 -6.77 -14.49
CA ALA A 178 -17.15 -7.15 -15.90
C ALA A 178 -18.28 -6.47 -16.70
N ALA A 179 -19.45 -6.28 -16.09
CA ALA A 179 -20.58 -5.60 -16.69
C ALA A 179 -20.38 -4.07 -16.85
N LEU A 180 -19.44 -3.45 -16.11
CA LEU A 180 -19.03 -2.05 -16.34
C LEU A 180 -18.46 -1.88 -17.76
N TRP A 181 -17.69 -2.87 -18.24
CA TRP A 181 -17.10 -2.86 -19.57
C TRP A 181 -18.08 -3.31 -20.65
N ARG A 182 -18.85 -4.39 -20.41
CA ARG A 182 -19.83 -4.94 -21.35
C ARG A 182 -21.04 -5.48 -20.59
N SER A 183 -22.17 -4.77 -20.61
CA SER A 183 -23.39 -5.19 -19.88
C SER A 183 -24.37 -6.04 -20.69
N ALA A 184 -24.16 -6.21 -22.00
CA ALA A 184 -25.17 -6.82 -22.89
C ALA A 184 -25.58 -8.25 -22.48
N TRP A 185 -24.69 -9.02 -21.86
CA TRP A 185 -24.96 -10.35 -21.32
C TRP A 185 -25.88 -10.30 -20.10
N LEU A 186 -25.71 -9.30 -19.22
CA LEU A 186 -26.57 -9.08 -18.04
C LEU A 186 -27.96 -8.62 -18.49
N ASP A 187 -28.01 -7.74 -19.49
CA ASP A 187 -29.28 -7.30 -20.09
C ASP A 187 -30.01 -8.49 -20.74
N ALA A 188 -29.29 -9.43 -21.37
CA ALA A 188 -29.87 -10.66 -21.90
C ALA A 188 -30.40 -11.57 -20.79
N TRP A 189 -29.65 -11.74 -19.70
CA TRP A 189 -30.09 -12.53 -18.54
C TRP A 189 -31.39 -11.96 -17.95
N LEU A 190 -31.45 -10.65 -17.72
CA LEU A 190 -32.65 -9.99 -17.18
C LEU A 190 -33.82 -9.95 -18.16
N ARG A 191 -33.59 -9.98 -19.48
CA ARG A 191 -34.69 -10.15 -20.46
C ARG A 191 -35.29 -11.56 -20.38
N ASP A 192 -34.44 -12.57 -20.28
CA ASP A 192 -34.87 -13.97 -20.23
C ASP A 192 -35.52 -14.29 -18.88
N ASN A 193 -34.99 -13.74 -17.77
CA ASN A 193 -35.50 -13.94 -16.42
C ASN A 193 -35.51 -12.62 -15.62
N PRO A 194 -36.56 -11.78 -15.76
CA PRO A 194 -36.60 -10.44 -15.15
C PRO A 194 -36.56 -10.40 -13.62
N ARG A 195 -36.91 -11.50 -12.95
CA ARG A 195 -36.91 -11.61 -11.48
C ARG A 195 -35.85 -12.58 -10.96
N ASP A 196 -34.83 -12.88 -11.75
CA ASP A 196 -33.71 -13.69 -11.29
C ASP A 196 -32.95 -12.95 -10.18
N GLN A 197 -32.93 -13.54 -8.98
CA GLN A 197 -32.32 -12.94 -7.79
C GLN A 197 -30.85 -12.57 -7.98
N HIS A 198 -30.09 -13.39 -8.72
CA HIS A 198 -28.66 -13.22 -8.89
C HIS A 198 -28.37 -12.15 -9.95
N ALA A 199 -29.14 -12.13 -11.04
CA ALA A 199 -29.06 -11.07 -12.04
C ALA A 199 -29.38 -9.69 -11.43
N LEU A 200 -30.39 -9.63 -10.56
CA LEU A 200 -30.76 -8.41 -9.83
C LEU A 200 -29.67 -7.94 -8.87
N ALA A 201 -29.01 -8.86 -8.15
CA ALA A 201 -27.86 -8.54 -7.31
C ALA A 201 -26.67 -7.98 -8.12
N VAL A 202 -26.34 -8.60 -9.25
CA VAL A 202 -25.31 -8.09 -10.17
C VAL A 202 -25.69 -6.71 -10.72
N ARG A 203 -26.97 -6.50 -11.08
CA ARG A 203 -27.45 -5.19 -11.56
C ARG A 203 -27.34 -4.10 -10.49
N ALA A 204 -27.71 -4.39 -9.24
CA ALA A 204 -27.59 -3.45 -8.13
C ALA A 204 -26.13 -3.03 -7.91
N GLN A 205 -25.21 -4.00 -7.90
CA GLN A 205 -23.78 -3.72 -7.74
C GLN A 205 -23.19 -2.97 -8.95
N LEU A 206 -23.62 -3.30 -10.17
CA LEU A 206 -23.25 -2.57 -11.39
C LEU A 206 -23.72 -1.11 -11.34
N ALA A 207 -24.95 -0.86 -10.91
CA ALA A 207 -25.51 0.49 -10.82
C ALA A 207 -24.71 1.36 -9.84
N VAL A 208 -24.33 0.80 -8.68
CA VAL A 208 -23.38 1.45 -7.76
C VAL A 208 -22.06 1.72 -8.47
N GLY A 209 -21.44 0.72 -9.09
CA GLY A 209 -20.17 0.89 -9.80
C GLY A 209 -20.20 2.03 -10.83
N ARG A 210 -21.25 2.11 -11.65
CA ARG A 210 -21.46 3.20 -12.61
C ARG A 210 -21.55 4.57 -11.95
N ALA A 211 -22.24 4.69 -10.82
CA ALA A 211 -22.31 5.94 -10.08
C ALA A 211 -20.91 6.37 -9.59
N TRP A 212 -20.10 5.44 -9.06
CA TRP A 212 -18.74 5.76 -8.60
C TRP A 212 -17.77 6.10 -9.76
N GLU A 213 -17.93 5.50 -10.94
CA GLU A 213 -17.22 5.92 -12.16
C GLU A 213 -17.55 7.36 -12.56
N ILE A 214 -18.82 7.77 -12.46
CA ILE A 214 -19.26 9.15 -12.72
C ILE A 214 -18.64 10.13 -11.72
N ARG A 215 -18.55 9.74 -10.44
CA ARG A 215 -17.89 10.55 -9.41
C ARG A 215 -16.41 10.77 -9.74
N GLY A 216 -15.74 9.71 -10.18
CA GLY A 216 -14.29 9.65 -10.35
C GLY A 216 -13.53 9.56 -9.01
N GLY A 217 -12.21 9.40 -9.10
CA GLY A 217 -11.32 9.26 -7.93
C GLY A 217 -11.01 10.55 -7.17
N GLU A 218 -11.39 11.72 -7.70
CA GLU A 218 -11.14 13.00 -7.04
C GLU A 218 -12.08 13.24 -5.85
N TRP A 219 -11.70 14.20 -4.99
CA TRP A 219 -12.49 14.55 -3.80
C TRP A 219 -13.85 15.15 -4.18
N THR A 220 -13.87 16.06 -5.14
CA THR A 220 -15.08 16.71 -5.65
C THR A 220 -15.53 16.01 -6.93
N PRO A 221 -16.78 15.51 -7.00
CA PRO A 221 -17.29 14.89 -8.22
C PRO A 221 -17.28 15.88 -9.39
N LYS A 222 -16.87 15.42 -10.58
CA LYS A 222 -16.90 16.24 -11.80
C LYS A 222 -18.32 16.60 -12.24
N SER A 223 -19.31 15.80 -11.84
CA SER A 223 -20.73 16.02 -12.13
C SER A 223 -21.59 15.57 -10.94
N PRO A 224 -21.72 16.39 -9.88
CA PRO A 224 -22.44 16.01 -8.66
C PRO A 224 -23.90 15.61 -8.89
N GLU A 225 -24.62 16.32 -9.76
CA GLU A 225 -26.02 16.00 -10.09
C GLU A 225 -26.15 14.62 -10.73
N ARG A 226 -25.35 14.34 -11.76
CA ARG A 226 -25.33 13.02 -12.42
C ARG A 226 -24.91 11.89 -11.48
N PHE A 227 -24.03 12.19 -10.53
CA PHE A 227 -23.65 11.22 -9.50
C PHE A 227 -24.82 10.90 -8.58
N LEU A 228 -25.55 11.91 -8.10
CA LEU A 228 -26.73 11.72 -7.26
C LEU A 228 -27.87 11.01 -7.99
N ASP A 229 -28.13 11.35 -9.26
CA ASP A 229 -29.12 10.66 -10.08
C ASP A 229 -28.77 9.17 -10.24
N ALA A 230 -27.50 8.86 -10.58
CA ALA A 230 -27.04 7.48 -10.71
C ALA A 230 -27.09 6.71 -9.37
N LEU A 231 -26.89 7.38 -8.24
CA LEU A 231 -27.05 6.77 -6.92
C LEU A 231 -28.52 6.49 -6.57
N ALA A 232 -29.45 7.35 -7.01
CA ALA A 232 -30.88 7.10 -6.83
C ALA A 232 -31.31 5.86 -7.64
N ASP A 233 -30.85 5.73 -8.89
CA ASP A 233 -31.06 4.53 -9.71
C ASP A 233 -30.45 3.27 -9.06
N ALA A 234 -29.25 3.40 -8.48
CA ALA A 234 -28.59 2.30 -7.78
C ALA A 234 -29.36 1.88 -6.51
N GLU A 235 -29.90 2.83 -5.75
CA GLU A 235 -30.77 2.54 -4.61
C GLU A 235 -32.05 1.80 -5.05
N GLU A 236 -32.70 2.22 -6.15
CA GLU A 236 -33.87 1.53 -6.68
C GLU A 236 -33.55 0.09 -7.08
N CYS A 237 -32.46 -0.11 -7.83
CA CYS A 237 -31.99 -1.45 -8.22
C CYS A 237 -31.72 -2.34 -7.00
N ALA A 238 -31.08 -1.80 -5.95
CA ALA A 238 -30.80 -2.54 -4.73
C ALA A 238 -32.10 -2.89 -3.98
N ARG A 239 -33.05 -1.95 -3.86
CA ARG A 239 -34.34 -2.20 -3.21
C ARG A 239 -35.18 -3.25 -3.95
N GLU A 240 -35.16 -3.24 -5.27
CA GLU A 240 -35.84 -4.26 -6.08
C GLU A 240 -35.24 -5.65 -5.85
N ALA A 241 -33.90 -5.76 -5.85
CA ALA A 241 -33.21 -7.00 -5.57
C ALA A 241 -33.51 -7.53 -4.16
N ILE A 242 -33.50 -6.65 -3.14
CA ILE A 242 -33.88 -6.99 -1.76
C ILE A 242 -35.34 -7.46 -1.69
N ALA A 243 -36.26 -6.84 -2.42
CA ALA A 243 -37.66 -7.24 -2.44
C ALA A 243 -37.88 -8.64 -3.03
N VAL A 244 -37.03 -9.07 -3.98
CA VAL A 244 -37.06 -10.42 -4.55
C VAL A 244 -36.38 -11.44 -3.64
N THR A 245 -35.27 -11.08 -3.00
CA THR A 245 -34.52 -12.00 -2.12
C THR A 245 -33.96 -11.25 -0.90
N PRO A 246 -34.79 -11.09 0.15
CA PRO A 246 -34.38 -10.35 1.34
C PRO A 246 -33.19 -10.98 2.08
N SER A 247 -32.99 -12.30 1.90
CA SER A 247 -31.96 -13.10 2.57
C SER A 247 -30.58 -13.06 1.90
N ASP A 248 -30.44 -12.45 0.72
CA ASP A 248 -29.12 -12.26 0.10
C ASP A 248 -28.53 -10.94 0.60
N PRO A 249 -27.39 -10.92 1.31
CA PRO A 249 -26.78 -9.68 1.79
C PRO A 249 -26.17 -8.82 0.66
N SER A 250 -25.95 -9.37 -0.55
CA SER A 250 -25.21 -8.65 -1.60
C SER A 250 -25.88 -7.32 -2.01
N PRO A 251 -27.21 -7.28 -2.29
CA PRO A 251 -27.91 -6.01 -2.57
C PRO A 251 -27.95 -5.04 -1.38
N HIS A 252 -27.93 -5.54 -0.13
CA HIS A 252 -27.86 -4.67 1.05
C HIS A 252 -26.52 -3.92 1.11
N VAL A 253 -25.41 -4.56 0.72
CA VAL A 253 -24.11 -3.86 0.61
C VAL A 253 -24.15 -2.78 -0.47
N SER A 254 -24.78 -3.04 -1.62
CA SER A 254 -24.98 -2.03 -2.66
C SER A 254 -25.79 -0.84 -2.11
N LEU A 255 -26.84 -1.11 -1.33
CA LEU A 255 -27.67 -0.08 -0.68
C LEU A 255 -26.87 0.77 0.34
N LEU A 256 -26.00 0.16 1.15
CA LEU A 256 -25.11 0.89 2.07
C LEU A 256 -24.08 1.75 1.32
N THR A 257 -23.55 1.22 0.21
CA THR A 257 -22.57 1.93 -0.60
C THR A 257 -23.20 3.13 -1.30
N ALA A 258 -24.44 2.98 -1.80
CA ALA A 258 -25.23 4.08 -2.34
C ALA A 258 -25.54 5.12 -1.27
N ALA A 259 -26.01 4.69 -0.09
CA ALA A 259 -26.32 5.55 1.05
C ALA A 259 -25.16 6.46 1.45
N ARG A 260 -23.93 5.94 1.45
CA ARG A 260 -22.71 6.72 1.70
C ARG A 260 -22.52 7.83 0.67
N GLY A 261 -22.66 7.51 -0.62
CA GLY A 261 -22.54 8.48 -1.71
C GLY A 261 -23.64 9.54 -1.70
N GLN A 262 -24.88 9.13 -1.37
CA GLN A 262 -26.05 10.01 -1.21
C GLN A 262 -25.98 10.88 0.04
N GLN A 263 -25.05 10.58 0.95
CA GLN A 263 -24.88 11.29 2.21
C GLN A 263 -26.11 11.22 3.11
N VAL A 264 -26.76 10.05 3.19
CA VAL A 264 -27.90 9.87 4.10
C VAL A 264 -27.45 10.07 5.56
N ASP A 265 -28.38 10.53 6.39
CA ASP A 265 -28.12 10.73 7.81
C ASP A 265 -27.77 9.41 8.54
N ARG A 266 -27.21 9.56 9.74
CA ARG A 266 -26.75 8.43 10.55
C ARG A 266 -27.87 7.45 10.88
N ASP A 267 -29.06 7.96 11.22
CA ASP A 267 -30.17 7.11 11.65
C ASP A 267 -30.66 6.23 10.49
N GLU A 268 -30.71 6.76 9.28
CA GLU A 268 -31.03 5.99 8.08
C GLU A 268 -29.92 5.01 7.71
N PHE A 269 -28.65 5.41 7.80
CA PHE A 269 -27.54 4.50 7.53
C PHE A 269 -27.52 3.32 8.51
N ASP A 270 -27.66 3.59 9.81
CA ASP A 270 -27.66 2.56 10.85
C ASP A 270 -28.89 1.63 10.72
N ARG A 271 -30.05 2.14 10.29
CA ARG A 271 -31.21 1.30 9.93
C ARG A 271 -30.91 0.35 8.77
N ARG A 272 -30.31 0.84 7.69
CA ARG A 272 -29.92 0.01 6.53
C ARG A 272 -28.88 -1.03 6.93
N LEU A 273 -27.91 -0.66 7.77
CA LEU A 273 -26.87 -1.56 8.28
C LEU A 273 -27.47 -2.66 9.16
N ALA A 274 -28.41 -2.31 10.05
CA ALA A 274 -29.13 -3.29 10.86
C ALA A 274 -29.90 -4.30 10.00
N GLY A 275 -30.47 -3.87 8.87
CA GLY A 275 -31.10 -4.76 7.88
C GLY A 275 -30.13 -5.80 7.31
N LEU A 276 -28.92 -5.37 6.93
CA LEU A 276 -27.87 -6.27 6.44
C LEU A 276 -27.43 -7.26 7.53
N LEU A 277 -27.11 -6.75 8.72
CA LEU A 277 -26.58 -7.56 9.82
C LEU A 277 -27.62 -8.51 10.41
N ALA A 278 -28.92 -8.24 10.25
CA ALA A 278 -29.97 -9.20 10.59
C ALA A 278 -29.95 -10.46 9.71
N VAL A 279 -29.46 -10.34 8.47
CA VAL A 279 -29.37 -11.44 7.50
C VAL A 279 -28.01 -12.11 7.53
N ALA A 280 -26.94 -11.32 7.69
CA ALA A 280 -25.57 -11.79 7.67
C ALA A 280 -24.74 -11.05 8.74
N PRO A 281 -24.80 -11.51 10.00
CA PRO A 281 -24.19 -10.81 11.15
C PRO A 281 -22.69 -10.59 11.07
N ASP A 282 -21.96 -11.45 10.33
CA ASP A 282 -20.50 -11.42 10.19
C ASP A 282 -20.05 -11.03 8.76
N HIS A 283 -20.95 -10.52 7.91
CA HIS A 283 -20.64 -10.23 6.50
C HIS A 283 -19.52 -9.19 6.37
N LEU A 284 -18.41 -9.56 5.73
CA LEU A 284 -17.18 -8.78 5.69
C LEU A 284 -17.40 -7.42 5.01
N GLU A 285 -17.89 -7.42 3.76
CA GLU A 285 -18.06 -6.17 3.02
C GLU A 285 -19.21 -5.30 3.56
N GLY A 286 -20.12 -5.87 4.34
CA GLY A 286 -21.11 -5.09 5.10
C GLY A 286 -20.44 -4.27 6.20
N HIS A 287 -19.53 -4.90 6.94
CA HIS A 287 -18.73 -4.22 7.97
C HIS A 287 -17.76 -3.21 7.38
N GLU A 288 -17.12 -3.50 6.24
CA GLU A 288 -16.26 -2.53 5.59
C GLU A 288 -17.04 -1.31 5.07
N ALA A 289 -18.23 -1.50 4.52
CA ALA A 289 -19.10 -0.38 4.14
C ALA A 289 -19.45 0.50 5.36
N ALA A 290 -19.75 -0.11 6.50
CA ALA A 290 -19.99 0.60 7.76
C ALA A 290 -18.74 1.32 8.28
N LEU A 291 -17.57 0.68 8.23
CA LEU A 291 -16.29 1.29 8.61
C LEU A 291 -16.01 2.54 7.79
N GLN A 292 -16.22 2.49 6.46
CA GLN A 292 -16.03 3.63 5.57
C GLN A 292 -16.98 4.78 5.92
N TYR A 293 -18.25 4.51 6.20
CA TYR A 293 -19.21 5.56 6.60
C TYR A 293 -18.76 6.27 7.89
N LYS A 294 -18.22 5.51 8.84
CA LYS A 294 -17.72 5.98 10.14
C LYS A 294 -16.31 6.60 10.08
N ALA A 295 -15.65 6.55 8.93
CA ALA A 295 -14.34 7.17 8.74
C ALA A 295 -14.45 8.71 8.73
N ALA A 296 -13.37 9.39 9.14
CA ALA A 296 -13.33 10.86 9.24
C ALA A 296 -13.49 11.61 7.90
N LYS A 297 -13.29 10.91 6.77
CA LYS A 297 -13.51 11.45 5.42
C LYS A 297 -14.99 11.49 5.03
N TRP A 298 -15.86 10.84 5.81
CA TRP A 298 -17.30 10.78 5.64
C TRP A 298 -18.00 11.38 6.86
N PHE A 299 -18.73 10.59 7.65
CA PHE A 299 -19.63 11.10 8.70
C PHE A 299 -19.10 10.92 10.13
N GLY A 300 -17.98 10.23 10.31
CA GLY A 300 -17.46 9.88 11.62
C GLY A 300 -16.13 10.52 11.97
N SER A 301 -15.33 9.78 12.73
CA SER A 301 -14.02 10.20 13.23
C SER A 301 -13.05 9.02 13.25
N ALA A 302 -11.75 9.29 13.47
CA ALA A 302 -10.79 8.20 13.65
C ALA A 302 -11.17 7.32 14.85
N ASP A 303 -11.59 7.93 15.96
CA ASP A 303 -11.97 7.21 17.18
C ASP A 303 -13.18 6.32 16.95
N GLU A 304 -14.20 6.82 16.26
CA GLU A 304 -15.40 6.04 15.94
C GLU A 304 -15.10 4.87 14.99
N MET A 305 -14.32 5.13 13.93
CA MET A 305 -13.89 4.11 12.97
C MET A 305 -13.10 2.99 13.67
N PHE A 306 -12.12 3.35 14.51
CA PHE A 306 -11.33 2.37 15.26
C PHE A 306 -12.16 1.63 16.31
N ALA A 307 -13.05 2.31 17.03
CA ALA A 307 -13.94 1.67 18.00
C ALA A 307 -14.80 0.58 17.34
N PHE A 308 -15.44 0.93 16.21
CA PHE A 308 -16.22 -0.02 15.42
C PHE A 308 -15.37 -1.18 14.89
N ALA A 309 -14.20 -0.89 14.31
CA ALA A 309 -13.33 -1.89 13.73
C ALA A 309 -12.78 -2.88 14.77
N ARG A 310 -12.41 -2.37 15.95
CA ARG A 310 -11.95 -3.19 17.08
C ARG A 310 -13.06 -4.07 17.63
N GLU A 311 -14.26 -3.54 17.78
CA GLU A 311 -15.41 -4.31 18.27
C GLU A 311 -15.75 -5.46 17.31
N ALA A 312 -15.87 -5.17 16.01
CA ALA A 312 -16.14 -6.19 15.00
C ALA A 312 -15.00 -7.22 14.90
N SER A 313 -13.73 -6.77 14.87
CA SER A 313 -12.56 -7.68 14.87
C SER A 313 -12.52 -8.59 16.10
N ALA A 314 -12.88 -8.07 17.28
CA ALA A 314 -12.89 -8.85 18.52
C ALA A 314 -14.03 -9.88 18.59
N ARG A 315 -15.19 -9.57 18.00
CA ARG A 315 -16.36 -10.47 17.93
C ARG A 315 -16.30 -11.45 16.75
N ALA A 316 -15.48 -11.17 15.75
CA ALA A 316 -15.35 -12.00 14.56
C ALA A 316 -15.04 -13.46 14.92
N THR A 317 -15.73 -14.38 14.25
CA THR A 317 -15.42 -15.80 14.33
C THR A 317 -13.94 -16.03 13.95
N PRO A 318 -13.11 -16.69 14.78
CA PRO A 318 -11.72 -16.98 14.46
C PRO A 318 -11.59 -17.70 13.11
N GLY A 319 -10.56 -17.38 12.33
CA GLY A 319 -10.42 -17.92 10.97
C GLY A 319 -11.04 -17.04 9.88
N THR A 320 -11.95 -16.11 10.22
CA THR A 320 -12.63 -15.26 9.22
C THR A 320 -11.88 -13.97 8.92
N ALA A 321 -11.98 -13.47 7.69
CA ALA A 321 -11.36 -12.20 7.28
C ALA A 321 -11.94 -10.98 8.01
N LEU A 322 -13.14 -11.07 8.63
CA LEU A 322 -13.70 -10.02 9.48
C LEU A 322 -12.78 -9.68 10.67
N ALA A 323 -11.99 -10.65 11.15
CA ALA A 323 -10.97 -10.40 12.17
C ALA A 323 -9.95 -9.31 11.76
N LEU A 324 -9.76 -9.07 10.45
CA LEU A 324 -8.84 -8.08 9.91
C LEU A 324 -9.46 -6.70 9.69
N LEU A 325 -10.72 -6.47 10.09
CA LEU A 325 -11.37 -5.17 9.90
C LEU A 325 -10.60 -4.01 10.59
N VAL A 326 -9.94 -4.28 11.72
CA VAL A 326 -9.05 -3.30 12.37
C VAL A 326 -7.81 -2.97 11.53
N VAL A 327 -7.30 -3.92 10.74
CA VAL A 327 -6.20 -3.69 9.79
C VAL A 327 -6.67 -2.76 8.67
N VAL A 328 -7.89 -2.94 8.17
CA VAL A 328 -8.53 -2.00 7.21
C VAL A 328 -8.58 -0.59 7.81
N ALA A 329 -8.99 -0.45 9.08
CA ALA A 329 -9.01 0.85 9.77
C ALA A 329 -7.62 1.49 9.86
N HIS A 330 -6.56 0.70 10.13
CA HIS A 330 -5.19 1.22 10.14
C HIS A 330 -4.75 1.70 8.75
N VAL A 331 -5.00 0.92 7.69
CA VAL A 331 -4.67 1.31 6.32
C VAL A 331 -5.38 2.62 5.95
N GLU A 332 -6.69 2.71 6.19
CA GLU A 332 -7.48 3.93 5.96
C GLU A 332 -6.95 5.13 6.74
N HIS A 333 -6.57 4.93 8.00
CA HIS A 333 -6.00 5.99 8.81
C HIS A 333 -4.64 6.46 8.29
N VAL A 334 -3.78 5.55 7.85
CA VAL A 334 -2.48 5.89 7.23
C VAL A 334 -2.71 6.73 5.97
N LEU A 335 -3.67 6.37 5.11
CA LEU A 335 -3.98 7.12 3.90
C LEU A 335 -4.49 8.53 4.22
N MET A 336 -5.43 8.65 5.18
CA MET A 336 -5.93 9.95 5.64
C MET A 336 -4.81 10.83 6.23
N LEU A 337 -3.92 10.23 7.01
CA LEU A 337 -2.75 10.94 7.53
C LEU A 337 -1.76 11.30 6.43
N THR A 338 -1.61 10.48 5.38
CA THR A 338 -0.67 10.74 4.27
C THR A 338 -1.04 12.02 3.53
N SER A 339 -2.34 12.26 3.31
CA SER A 339 -2.84 13.51 2.71
C SER A 339 -2.58 14.75 3.57
N ARG A 340 -2.38 14.59 4.89
CA ARG A 340 -2.10 15.69 5.83
C ARG A 340 -0.60 15.86 6.08
N SER A 341 0.11 14.76 6.31
CA SER A 341 1.53 14.71 6.62
C SER A 341 2.04 13.26 6.49
N PRO A 342 2.92 12.98 5.51
CA PRO A 342 3.59 11.68 5.40
C PRO A 342 4.27 11.25 6.70
N LYS A 343 4.86 12.19 7.45
CA LYS A 343 5.47 11.94 8.75
C LYS A 343 4.48 11.40 9.79
N LEU A 344 3.25 11.92 9.85
CA LEU A 344 2.23 11.41 10.78
C LEU A 344 1.80 10.00 10.37
N ALA A 345 1.63 9.76 9.06
CA ALA A 345 1.29 8.47 8.52
C ALA A 345 2.35 7.40 8.88
N ASN A 346 3.64 7.70 8.64
CA ASN A 346 4.76 6.82 9.01
C ASN A 346 4.81 6.57 10.51
N LYS A 347 4.68 7.63 11.33
CA LYS A 347 4.65 7.51 12.79
C LYS A 347 3.52 6.58 13.27
N HIS A 348 2.35 6.61 12.63
CA HIS A 348 1.24 5.73 12.97
C HIS A 348 1.49 4.28 12.53
N ALA A 349 1.95 4.08 11.29
CA ALA A 349 2.21 2.77 10.72
C ALA A 349 3.35 2.03 11.44
N GLU A 350 4.42 2.73 11.81
CA GLU A 350 5.58 2.19 12.53
C GLU A 350 5.37 2.10 14.04
N ASN A 351 4.25 2.62 14.58
CA ASN A 351 3.98 2.60 16.01
C ASN A 351 3.94 1.13 16.50
N PRO A 352 4.71 0.77 17.54
CA PRO A 352 4.67 -0.59 18.11
C PRO A 352 3.27 -1.05 18.50
N ALA A 353 2.40 -0.15 18.97
CA ALA A 353 1.02 -0.47 19.29
C ALA A 353 0.19 -0.82 18.04
N THR A 354 0.36 -0.08 16.94
CA THR A 354 -0.27 -0.39 15.65
C THR A 354 0.19 -1.75 15.12
N ARG A 355 1.51 -2.01 15.14
CA ARG A 355 2.05 -3.31 14.71
C ARG A 355 1.53 -4.47 15.56
N ALA A 356 1.47 -4.29 16.88
CA ALA A 356 0.92 -5.29 17.78
C ALA A 356 -0.58 -5.56 17.51
N GLU A 357 -1.36 -4.52 17.19
CA GLU A 357 -2.77 -4.65 16.84
C GLU A 357 -2.97 -5.39 15.51
N ILE A 358 -2.16 -5.09 14.49
CA ILE A 358 -2.16 -5.84 13.21
C ILE A 358 -1.80 -7.31 13.44
N ALA A 359 -0.73 -7.60 14.19
CA ALA A 359 -0.32 -8.97 14.49
C ALA A 359 -1.38 -9.76 15.27
N ALA A 360 -2.07 -9.12 16.22
CA ALA A 360 -3.15 -9.74 16.97
C ALA A 360 -4.37 -10.04 16.09
N ALA A 361 -4.72 -9.14 15.16
CA ALA A 361 -5.78 -9.36 14.19
C ALA A 361 -5.43 -10.50 13.21
N GLU A 362 -4.18 -10.52 12.73
CA GLU A 362 -3.66 -11.60 11.88
C GLU A 362 -3.72 -12.96 12.60
N ALA A 363 -3.30 -13.04 13.86
CA ALA A 363 -3.39 -14.27 14.65
C ALA A 363 -4.84 -14.77 14.79
N ARG A 364 -5.80 -13.86 14.97
CA ARG A 364 -7.23 -14.22 15.01
C ARG A 364 -7.76 -14.69 13.65
N TRP A 365 -7.33 -14.04 12.56
CA TRP A 365 -7.66 -14.46 11.20
C TRP A 365 -7.06 -15.82 10.84
N ARG A 366 -5.85 -16.13 11.29
CA ARG A 366 -5.26 -17.46 11.11
C ARG A 366 -6.07 -18.54 11.84
N GLY A 367 -6.61 -18.22 13.01
CA GLY A 367 -7.46 -19.14 13.78
C GLY A 367 -6.75 -20.43 14.19
N PRO A 368 -7.43 -21.32 14.94
CA PRO A 368 -6.87 -22.63 15.31
C PRO A 368 -6.86 -23.64 14.14
N ASP A 369 -7.86 -23.57 13.25
CA ASP A 369 -8.07 -24.52 12.15
C ASP A 369 -7.53 -24.00 10.80
N GLY A 370 -6.82 -22.88 10.82
CA GLY A 370 -6.40 -22.15 9.61
C GLY A 370 -7.44 -21.12 9.15
N PRO A 371 -7.03 -20.18 8.28
CA PRO A 371 -7.93 -19.17 7.74
C PRO A 371 -8.97 -19.80 6.82
N SER A 372 -10.20 -19.30 6.88
CA SER A 372 -11.27 -19.64 5.94
C SER A 372 -10.77 -19.43 4.50
N PRO A 373 -11.07 -20.35 3.56
CA PRO A 373 -10.80 -20.12 2.15
C PRO A 373 -11.49 -18.86 1.61
N VAL A 374 -12.66 -18.51 2.16
CA VAL A 374 -13.42 -17.33 1.75
C VAL A 374 -12.69 -16.06 2.21
N GLY A 375 -12.30 -15.21 1.25
CA GLY A 375 -11.59 -13.96 1.52
C GLY A 375 -10.09 -14.13 1.85
N ARG A 376 -9.54 -15.34 1.79
CA ARG A 376 -8.13 -15.61 2.13
C ARG A 376 -7.14 -14.82 1.28
N SER A 377 -7.26 -14.87 -0.04
CA SER A 377 -6.34 -14.15 -0.94
C SER A 377 -6.44 -12.64 -0.76
N ARG A 378 -7.64 -12.13 -0.50
CA ARG A 378 -7.87 -10.72 -0.18
C ARG A 378 -7.19 -10.32 1.13
N ALA A 379 -7.27 -11.18 2.15
CA ALA A 379 -6.59 -10.98 3.43
C ALA A 379 -5.06 -10.95 3.27
N HIS A 380 -4.47 -11.82 2.43
CA HIS A 380 -3.04 -11.75 2.12
C HIS A 380 -2.67 -10.42 1.45
N ASN A 381 -3.47 -9.90 0.50
CA ASN A 381 -3.23 -8.59 -0.10
C ASN A 381 -3.27 -7.45 0.94
N LEU A 382 -4.28 -7.45 1.83
CA LEU A 382 -4.39 -6.47 2.91
C LEU A 382 -3.18 -6.52 3.86
N LEU A 383 -2.80 -7.71 4.31
CA LEU A 383 -1.71 -7.90 5.26
C LEU A 383 -0.34 -7.58 4.64
N ALA A 384 -0.09 -7.98 3.39
CA ALA A 384 1.12 -7.61 2.65
C ALA A 384 1.27 -6.08 2.58
N PHE A 385 0.18 -5.39 2.21
CA PHE A 385 0.18 -3.93 2.11
C PHE A 385 0.34 -3.26 3.48
N ALA A 386 -0.36 -3.73 4.51
CA ALA A 386 -0.27 -3.18 5.86
C ALA A 386 1.14 -3.36 6.45
N TRP A 387 1.77 -4.53 6.27
CA TRP A 387 3.12 -4.78 6.74
C TRP A 387 4.18 -4.03 5.93
N TRP A 388 3.96 -3.79 4.65
CA TRP A 388 4.78 -2.86 3.86
C TRP A 388 4.70 -1.43 4.39
N LEU A 389 3.49 -0.91 4.65
CA LEU A 389 3.30 0.42 5.25
C LEU A 389 3.97 0.54 6.62
N ALA A 390 3.95 -0.54 7.40
CA ALA A 390 4.58 -0.63 8.70
C ALA A 390 6.11 -0.86 8.64
N GLU A 391 6.72 -0.99 7.46
CA GLU A 391 8.13 -1.33 7.26
C GLU A 391 8.60 -2.65 7.91
N ASP A 392 7.74 -3.68 7.94
CA ASP A 392 8.06 -5.01 8.47
C ASP A 392 8.14 -6.05 7.35
N ALA A 393 9.33 -6.17 6.73
CA ALA A 393 9.55 -7.06 5.60
C ALA A 393 9.47 -8.55 5.98
N ASP A 394 9.78 -8.89 7.24
CA ASP A 394 9.70 -10.27 7.71
C ASP A 394 8.25 -10.73 7.88
N ALA A 395 7.39 -9.87 8.44
CA ALA A 395 5.95 -10.13 8.53
C ALA A 395 5.28 -10.11 7.15
N ALA A 396 5.68 -9.21 6.24
CA ALA A 396 5.11 -9.12 4.90
C ALA A 396 5.43 -10.34 4.01
N ARG A 397 6.55 -11.04 4.25
CA ARG A 397 7.12 -12.05 3.33
C ARG A 397 6.15 -13.15 2.93
N GLU A 398 5.44 -13.75 3.90
CA GLU A 398 4.48 -14.84 3.60
C GLU A 398 3.33 -14.33 2.74
N HIS A 399 2.79 -13.16 3.08
CA HIS A 399 1.67 -12.58 2.35
C HIS A 399 2.08 -12.17 0.93
N LEU A 400 3.26 -11.58 0.77
CA LEU A 400 3.82 -11.23 -0.54
C LEU A 400 4.07 -12.46 -1.41
N ALA A 401 4.37 -13.62 -0.84
CA ALA A 401 4.47 -14.85 -1.64
C ALA A 401 3.11 -15.22 -2.25
N HIS A 402 2.02 -15.07 -1.50
CA HIS A 402 0.66 -15.36 -1.97
C HIS A 402 0.17 -14.35 -3.02
N THR A 403 0.52 -13.07 -2.89
CA THR A 403 0.08 -12.03 -3.83
C THR A 403 0.74 -12.14 -5.22
N ARG A 404 1.84 -12.91 -5.37
CA ARG A 404 2.42 -13.21 -6.70
C ARG A 404 1.49 -14.02 -7.59
N GLU A 405 0.61 -14.83 -7.01
CA GLU A 405 -0.35 -15.65 -7.76
C GLU A 405 -1.74 -15.00 -7.80
N HIS A 406 -2.07 -14.22 -6.76
CA HIS A 406 -3.40 -13.67 -6.54
C HIS A 406 -3.33 -12.20 -6.12
N LEU A 407 -2.90 -11.33 -7.04
CA LEU A 407 -2.90 -9.88 -6.81
C LEU A 407 -4.31 -9.32 -7.00
N SER A 408 -4.79 -8.52 -6.05
CA SER A 408 -6.01 -7.70 -6.22
C SER A 408 -5.66 -6.25 -6.53
N SER A 409 -6.61 -5.49 -7.09
CA SER A 409 -6.45 -4.04 -7.25
C SER A 409 -6.36 -3.35 -5.89
N TRP A 410 -7.30 -3.67 -4.99
CA TRP A 410 -7.29 -3.21 -3.61
C TRP A 410 -6.37 -4.08 -2.74
N PRO A 411 -5.58 -3.54 -1.80
CA PRO A 411 -5.46 -2.11 -1.46
C PRO A 411 -4.35 -1.38 -2.24
N TRP A 412 -3.68 -2.05 -3.17
CA TRP A 412 -2.50 -1.53 -3.87
C TRP A 412 -2.79 -0.24 -4.65
N GLU A 413 -4.00 -0.12 -5.22
CA GLU A 413 -4.52 1.07 -5.90
C GLU A 413 -4.49 2.34 -5.03
N TYR A 414 -4.43 2.21 -3.70
CA TYR A 414 -4.30 3.36 -2.80
C TYR A 414 -2.93 4.02 -2.83
N ALA A 415 -1.90 3.28 -3.26
CA ALA A 415 -0.55 3.81 -3.35
C ALA A 415 -0.27 4.36 -4.75
N ASP A 416 -0.49 3.56 -5.78
CA ASP A 416 -0.36 3.88 -7.21
C ASP A 416 -0.94 2.71 -8.03
N GLU A 417 -0.59 2.61 -9.31
CA GLU A 417 -0.89 1.47 -10.17
C GLU A 417 -0.49 0.12 -9.51
N PRO A 418 -1.45 -0.82 -9.29
CA PRO A 418 -1.23 -2.02 -8.49
C PRO A 418 -0.04 -2.89 -8.93
N THR A 419 0.12 -3.15 -10.23
CA THR A 419 1.18 -4.02 -10.78
C THR A 419 2.56 -3.45 -10.43
N THR A 420 2.73 -2.15 -10.64
CA THR A 420 3.99 -1.42 -10.39
C THR A 420 4.31 -1.36 -8.91
N VAL A 421 3.35 -1.00 -8.06
CA VAL A 421 3.58 -0.93 -6.60
C VAL A 421 3.89 -2.31 -6.05
N HIS A 422 3.10 -3.33 -6.42
CA HIS A 422 3.36 -4.71 -6.00
C HIS A 422 4.79 -5.13 -6.36
N ALA A 423 5.24 -4.86 -7.59
CA ALA A 423 6.57 -5.19 -8.03
C ALA A 423 7.68 -4.49 -7.21
N GLN A 424 7.50 -3.20 -6.91
CA GLN A 424 8.39 -2.45 -6.03
C GLN A 424 8.44 -3.02 -4.60
N VAL A 425 7.28 -3.45 -4.07
CA VAL A 425 7.20 -4.02 -2.72
C VAL A 425 7.83 -5.42 -2.65
N GLN A 426 7.74 -6.22 -3.72
CA GLN A 426 8.46 -7.48 -3.82
C GLN A 426 9.97 -7.28 -3.76
N ALA A 427 10.50 -6.35 -4.56
CA ALA A 427 11.92 -5.98 -4.54
C ALA A 427 12.35 -5.42 -3.17
N TRP A 428 11.53 -4.56 -2.57
CA TRP A 428 11.74 -4.01 -1.23
C TRP A 428 11.87 -5.10 -0.16
N ALA A 429 11.01 -6.12 -0.19
CA ALA A 429 11.04 -7.22 0.77
C ALA A 429 12.28 -8.10 0.57
N ARG A 430 12.65 -8.41 -0.68
CA ARG A 430 13.87 -9.17 -1.00
C ARG A 430 15.13 -8.45 -0.51
N ALA A 431 15.27 -7.15 -0.79
CA ALA A 431 16.42 -6.35 -0.35
C ALA A 431 16.61 -6.36 1.18
N ARG A 432 15.51 -6.27 1.93
CA ARG A 432 15.53 -6.23 3.40
C ARG A 432 15.76 -7.60 4.05
N THR A 433 15.20 -8.65 3.49
CA THR A 433 15.39 -10.03 3.98
C THR A 433 16.75 -10.62 3.58
N GLY A 434 17.30 -10.24 2.43
CA GLY A 434 18.67 -10.60 2.04
C GLY A 434 19.72 -9.91 2.91
N SER A 435 19.49 -8.66 3.32
CA SER A 435 20.42 -7.92 4.18
C SER A 435 20.53 -8.48 5.60
N THR A 436 19.49 -9.12 6.15
CA THR A 436 19.55 -9.74 7.48
C THR A 436 20.32 -11.06 7.48
N ALA A 437 20.26 -11.83 6.38
CA ALA A 437 21.04 -13.06 6.21
C ALA A 437 22.56 -12.79 6.14
N ASP A 438 22.97 -11.72 5.46
CA ASP A 438 24.40 -11.36 5.29
C ASP A 438 25.02 -10.71 6.55
N GLY A 439 24.19 -10.13 7.43
CA GLY A 439 24.61 -9.57 8.72
C GLY A 439 24.88 -10.62 9.81
N GLY A 440 24.20 -11.77 9.75
CA GLY A 440 24.37 -12.88 10.68
C GLY A 440 25.62 -13.74 10.40
N ALA A 441 26.04 -13.84 9.14
CA ALA A 441 27.19 -14.66 8.74
C ALA A 441 28.56 -14.04 9.08
N ARG A 442 28.62 -12.76 9.47
CA ARG A 442 29.90 -12.07 9.80
C ARG A 442 30.25 -12.00 11.28
N SER A 443 29.41 -12.50 12.19
CA SER A 443 29.69 -12.45 13.65
C SER A 443 30.18 -13.77 14.27
N VAL A 444 30.22 -14.88 13.52
CA VAL A 444 30.73 -16.17 14.01
C VAL A 444 31.93 -16.61 13.17
N GLY A 445 33.10 -16.02 13.44
CA GLY A 445 34.31 -16.39 12.68
C GLY A 445 35.59 -15.65 13.01
N LYS A 446 35.76 -15.08 14.22
CA LYS A 446 37.08 -14.68 14.73
C LYS A 446 37.14 -14.91 16.24
N GLY A 447 37.50 -16.13 16.64
CA GLY A 447 37.62 -16.47 18.05
C GLY A 447 38.12 -17.89 18.31
N SER A 448 39.31 -18.24 17.82
CA SER A 448 40.39 -18.82 18.63
C SER A 448 41.39 -19.55 17.72
N GLY A 449 42.56 -18.93 17.58
CA GLY A 449 43.78 -19.63 17.23
C GLY A 449 44.62 -19.74 18.51
N ALA A 450 45.06 -20.95 18.78
CA ALA A 450 46.29 -21.33 19.50
C ALA A 450 46.59 -20.66 20.86
N ARG A 451 46.53 -21.46 21.92
CA ARG A 451 47.74 -21.92 22.63
C ARG A 451 47.59 -23.36 23.04
#